data_AF-E7QN94-F1
#
_entry.id   AF-E7QN94-F1
#
_cell.length_a   1.000
_cell.length_b   1.000
_cell.length_c   1.000
_cell.angle_alpha   90.00
_cell.angle_beta   90.00
_cell.angle_gamma   90.00
#
_symmetry.space_group_name_H-M   'P 1'
#
loop_
_entity.id
_entity.type
_entity.pdbx_description
1 polymer ?
#
loop_
_entity_poly.entity_id
_entity_poly.type
_entity_poly.pdbx_seq_one_letter_code
_entity_poly.pdbx_strand_id
1 'polypeptide(L)' 'MNGTRIGLWLAVVGGLALYPAIHLQEGVSTTLPEYVFLYAALLAVGFGIAIWGLSVLRTLTAEWTT' A
#
# COMPACT_ATOMS: atom_id res chain seq x y z
N MET A 1 16.76 -4.13 6.54
CA MET A 1 15.86 -4.19 5.37
C MET A 1 15.76 -2.79 4.76
N ASN A 2 16.11 -2.59 3.47
CA ASN A 2 16.06 -1.28 2.81
C ASN A 2 14.62 -0.74 2.73
N GLY A 3 14.43 0.57 2.92
CA GLY A 3 13.11 1.24 2.91
C GLY A 3 12.28 0.94 1.65
N THR A 4 12.93 0.80 0.50
CA THR A 4 12.30 0.38 -0.76
C THR A 4 11.59 -0.97 -0.65
N ARG A 5 12.22 -1.95 0.03
CA ARG A 5 11.62 -3.28 0.21
C ARG A 5 10.44 -3.25 1.17
N ILE A 6 10.49 -2.40 2.20
CA ILE A 6 9.41 -2.22 3.17
C ILE A 6 8.18 -1.59 2.50
N GLY A 7 8.38 -0.52 1.73
CA GLY A 7 7.31 0.13 0.98
C GLY A 7 6.64 -0.82 -0.01
N LEU A 8 7.45 -1.57 -0.77
CA LEU A 8 6.92 -2.56 -1.73
C LEU A 8 6.11 -3.67 -1.03
N TRP A 9 6.62 -4.17 0.11
CA TRP A 9 5.92 -5.18 0.91
C TRP A 9 4.57 -4.68 1.43
N LEU A 10 4.52 -3.46 1.97
CA LEU A 10 3.28 -2.84 2.46
C LEU A 10 2.25 -2.67 1.34
N ALA A 11 2.69 -2.25 0.15
CA ALA A 11 1.82 -2.11 -1.01
C ALA A 11 1.22 -3.45 -1.46
N VAL A 12 2.03 -4.50 -1.50
CA VAL A 12 1.59 -5.85 -1.89
C VAL A 12 0.63 -6.43 -0.85
N VAL A 13 0.97 -6.37 0.44
CA VAL A 13 0.12 -6.92 1.51
C VAL A 13 -1.20 -6.18 1.61
N GLY A 14 -1.18 -4.85 1.54
CA GLY A 14 -2.41 -4.04 1.51
C GLY A 14 -3.26 -4.38 0.29
N GLY A 15 -2.66 -4.55 -0.89
CA GLY A 15 -3.37 -4.91 -2.11
C GLY A 15 -4.02 -6.29 -2.05
N LEU A 16 -3.32 -7.28 -1.49
CA LEU A 16 -3.86 -8.62 -1.25
C LEU A 16 -5.02 -8.59 -0.25
N ALA A 17 -4.96 -7.73 0.76
CA ALA A 17 -6.05 -7.55 1.72
C ALA A 17 -7.28 -6.87 1.10
N LEU A 18 -7.10 -6.04 0.06
CA LEU A 18 -8.21 -5.40 -0.67
C LEU A 18 -8.90 -6.35 -1.65
N TYR A 19 -8.21 -7.37 -2.16
CA TYR A 19 -8.77 -8.33 -3.11
C TYR A 19 -10.10 -8.96 -2.68
N PRO A 20 -10.22 -9.57 -1.48
CA PRO A 20 -11.49 -10.15 -1.04
C PRO A 20 -12.59 -9.09 -0.89
N ALA A 21 -12.27 -7.90 -0.38
CA ALA A 21 -13.25 -6.83 -0.22
C ALA A 21 -13.85 -6.36 -1.56
N ILE A 22 -13.02 -6.31 -2.62
CA ILE A 22 -13.47 -5.96 -3.97
C ILE A 22 -14.24 -7.12 -4.61
N HIS A 23 -13.74 -8.36 -4.47
CA HIS A 23 -14.31 -9.53 -5.13
C HIS A 23 -15.65 -9.96 -4.54
N LEU A 24 -15.83 -9.79 -3.24
CA LEU A 24 -17.07 -10.13 -2.52
C LEU A 24 -18.11 -9.00 -2.53
N GLN A 25 -17.84 -7.90 -3.24
CA GLN A 25 -18.69 -6.68 -3.25
C GLN A 25 -19.04 -6.18 -1.84
N GLU A 26 -18.11 -6.32 -0.90
CA GLU A 26 -18.23 -5.93 0.51
C GLU A 26 -18.24 -4.39 0.71
N GLY A 27 -18.58 -3.61 -0.32
CA GLY A 27 -18.51 -2.15 -0.31
C GLY A 27 -19.82 -1.43 0.04
N VAL A 28 -20.96 -2.13 0.11
CA VAL A 28 -22.29 -1.48 0.23
C VAL A 28 -23.16 -2.04 1.36
N SER A 29 -22.88 -3.24 1.89
CA SER A 29 -23.68 -3.89 2.94
C SER A 29 -22.89 -4.33 4.18
N THR A 30 -21.61 -3.97 4.26
CA THR A 30 -20.70 -4.46 5.28
C THR A 30 -20.88 -3.78 6.62
N THR A 31 -20.61 -4.56 7.66
CA THR A 31 -20.67 -4.15 9.05
C THR A 31 -19.50 -3.22 9.40
N LEU A 32 -19.66 -2.41 10.46
CA LEU A 32 -18.67 -1.46 10.96
C LEU A 32 -17.21 -2.01 11.03
N PRO A 33 -16.95 -3.25 11.46
CA PRO A 33 -15.60 -3.83 11.50
C PRO A 33 -14.95 -4.04 10.12
N GLU A 34 -15.71 -4.47 9.12
CA GLU A 34 -15.20 -4.74 7.76
C GLU A 34 -14.74 -3.44 7.07
N TYR A 35 -15.44 -2.33 7.32
CA TYR A 35 -15.00 -0.99 6.90
C TYR A 35 -13.65 -0.61 7.50
N VAL A 36 -13.41 -0.90 8.78
CA VAL A 36 -12.13 -0.59 9.44
C VAL A 36 -10.98 -1.34 8.76
N PHE A 37 -11.18 -2.62 8.43
CA PHE A 37 -10.19 -3.41 7.70
C PHE A 37 -9.94 -2.88 6.29
N LEU A 38 -11.00 -2.48 5.57
CA LEU A 38 -10.88 -1.89 4.24
C LEU A 38 -10.05 -0.60 4.26
N TYR A 39 -10.34 0.32 5.19
CA TYR A 39 -9.58 1.56 5.33
C TYR A 39 -8.14 1.32 5.77
N ALA A 40 -7.90 0.35 6.66
CA ALA A 40 -6.55 -0.03 7.07
C ALA A 40 -5.75 -0.61 5.89
N ALA A 41 -6.36 -1.43 5.05
CA ALA A 41 -5.73 -1.98 3.86
C ALA A 41 -5.42 -0.88 2.82
N LEU A 42 -6.36 0.06 2.58
CA LEU A 42 -6.12 1.23 1.72
C LEU A 42 -4.97 2.10 2.23
N LEU A 43 -4.92 2.37 3.54
CA LEU A 43 -3.83 3.11 4.16
C LEU A 43 -2.49 2.37 4.00
N ALA A 44 -2.45 1.07 4.23
CA ALA A 44 -1.26 0.26 4.06
C ALA A 44 -0.74 0.31 2.61
N VAL A 45 -1.63 0.23 1.62
CA VAL A 45 -1.27 0.41 0.20
C VAL A 45 -0.70 1.80 -0.05
N GLY A 46 -1.41 2.85 0.38
CA GLY A 46 -0.99 4.23 0.18
C GLY A 46 0.38 4.54 0.78
N PHE A 47 0.61 4.14 2.04
CA PHE A 47 1.91 4.30 2.69
C PHE A 47 2.99 3.46 2.01
N GLY A 48 2.68 2.23 1.60
CA GLY A 48 3.61 1.36 0.88
C GLY A 48 4.11 2.01 -0.42
N ILE A 49 3.18 2.51 -1.24
CA ILE A 49 3.49 3.20 -2.50
C ILE A 49 4.30 4.47 -2.23
N ALA A 50 3.93 5.28 -1.24
CA ALA A 50 4.65 6.51 -0.90
C ALA A 50 6.10 6.26 -0.47
N ILE A 51 6.31 5.28 0.42
CA ILE A 51 7.64 4.90 0.91
C ILE A 51 8.50 4.34 -0.22
N TRP A 52 7.92 3.47 -1.04
CA TRP A 52 8.61 2.90 -2.19
C TRP A 52 8.98 3.99 -3.22
N GLY A 53 8.01 4.82 -3.61
CA GLY A 53 8.18 5.90 -4.58
C GLY A 53 9.21 6.95 -4.13
N LEU A 54 9.18 7.34 -2.85
CA LEU A 54 10.19 8.23 -2.28
C LEU A 54 11.60 7.62 -2.35
N SER A 55 11.70 6.31 -2.12
CA SER A 55 12.98 5.61 -2.20
C SER A 55 13.51 5.56 -3.64
N VAL A 56 12.64 5.29 -4.62
CA VAL A 56 12.99 5.33 -6.05
C VAL A 56 13.42 6.74 -6.46
N LEU A 57 12.67 7.78 -6.07
CA LEU A 57 12.99 9.17 -6.38
C LEU A 57 14.37 9.54 -5.85
N ARG A 58 14.68 9.18 -4.60
CA ARG A 58 16.01 9.41 -3.99
C ARG A 58 17.13 8.75 -4.79
N THR A 59 16.93 7.53 -5.24
CA THR A 59 17.92 6.81 -6.07
C THR A 59 18.14 7.52 -7.40
N LEU A 60 17.07 7.87 -8.12
CA LEU A 60 17.16 8.58 -9.40
C LEU A 60 17.81 9.96 -9.26
N THR A 61 17.50 10.71 -8.19
CA THR A 61 18.13 12.01 -7.95
C THR A 61 19.61 11.87 -7.62
N ALA A 62 20.00 10.82 -6.89
CA ALA A 62 21.41 10.60 -6.56
C ALA A 62 22.22 10.31 -7.82
N GLU A 63 21.71 9.44 -8.70
CA GLU A 63 22.34 9.09 -9.99
C GLU A 63 22.45 10.27 -10.95
N TRP A 64 21.51 11.23 -10.90
CA TRP A 64 21.56 12.42 -11.77
C TRP A 64 22.57 13.48 -11.30
N THR A 65 22.96 13.46 -10.02
CA THR A 65 23.88 14.44 -9.42
C THR A 65 25.35 14.01 -9.37
N THR A 66 25.67 12.80 -9.83
CA THR A 66 27.03 12.23 -9.88
C THR A 66 27.51 12.09 -11.31
#